data_AF-A0A947UQW4-F1
#
_entry.id   AF-A0A947UQW4-F1
#
_cell.length_a   1.000
_cell.length_b   1.000
_cell.length_c   1.000
_cell.angle_alpha   90.00
_cell.angle_beta   90.00
_cell.angle_gamma   90.00
#
_symmetry.space_group_name_H-M   'P 1'
#
loop_
_entity.id
_entity.type
_entity.pdbx_description
1 polymer ?
#
loop_
_entity_poly.entity_id
_entity_poly.type
_entity_poly.pdbx_seq_one_letter_code
_entity_poly.pdbx_strand_id
1 'polypeptide(L)'
;MTATSLVLVGAGGWQHPAWRGGLYPDDLPDEWLLSYYNTQFQAVYLPATVWQAASSATWAQWLYDTRDDFYFVLEPGEAASAKPASPRVLLAAPAWEAQHVWWLDEAPDLRALAQRITQQATTGEPLFIFSRSGNAGLLEQANTLRQVMGY
;
A
#
# COMPACT_ATOMS: atom_id res chain seq x y z
N MET A 1 1.64 6.20 23.56
CA MET A 1 2.15 7.08 22.49
C MET A 1 2.27 6.22 21.25
N THR A 2 1.23 6.19 20.41
CA THR A 2 1.25 5.40 19.18
C THR A 2 2.18 6.09 18.20
N ALA A 3 3.35 5.49 17.95
CA ALA A 3 4.20 5.93 16.85
C ALA A 3 3.40 5.67 15.57
N THR A 4 2.81 6.72 15.00
CA THR A 4 2.24 6.66 13.66
C THR A 4 3.40 6.27 12.74
N SER A 5 3.34 5.08 12.14
CA SER A 5 4.36 4.66 11.18
C SER A 5 4.37 5.67 10.04
N LEU A 6 5.41 6.51 10.00
CA LEU A 6 5.61 7.55 8.99
C LEU A 6 5.90 6.94 7.61
N VAL A 7 6.17 5.64 7.54
CA VAL A 7 6.51 4.94 6.30
C VAL A 7 5.65 3.69 6.19
N LEU A 8 4.79 3.67 5.18
CA LEU A 8 3.85 2.60 4.89
C LEU A 8 4.27 1.94 3.59
N VAL A 9 4.57 0.65 3.63
CA VAL A 9 4.98 -0.11 2.43
C VAL A 9 3.80 -0.92 1.92
N GLY A 10 3.68 -0.96 0.59
CA GLY A 10 2.62 -1.66 -0.10
C GLY A 10 2.94 -1.96 -1.56
N ALA A 11 1.95 -2.47 -2.29
CA ALA A 11 2.04 -2.80 -3.70
C ALA A 11 0.80 -2.33 -4.47
N GLY A 12 0.91 -2.26 -5.79
CA GLY A 12 -0.22 -2.11 -6.70
C GLY A 12 -1.04 -3.40 -6.72
N GLY A 13 -2.16 -3.42 -5.99
CA GLY A 13 -2.97 -4.60 -5.75
C GLY A 13 -2.28 -5.64 -4.86
N TRP A 14 -3.07 -6.60 -4.39
CA TRP A 14 -2.60 -7.72 -3.57
C TRP A 14 -2.60 -9.06 -4.32
N GLN A 15 -3.25 -9.13 -5.48
CA GLN A 15 -3.40 -10.35 -6.27
C GLN A 15 -2.22 -10.52 -7.23
N HIS A 16 -1.10 -11.02 -6.72
CA HIS A 16 0.10 -11.29 -7.50
C HIS A 16 0.36 -12.80 -7.55
N PRO A 17 0.19 -13.48 -8.70
CA PRO A 17 0.42 -14.93 -8.79
C PRO A 17 1.88 -15.30 -8.52
N ALA A 18 2.83 -14.40 -8.82
CA ALA A 18 4.26 -14.58 -8.54
C ALA A 18 4.58 -14.64 -7.03
N TRP A 19 3.65 -14.27 -6.15
CA TRP A 19 3.85 -14.33 -4.71
C TRP A 19 3.49 -15.69 -4.11
N ARG A 20 2.73 -16.53 -4.81
CA ARG A 20 2.42 -17.90 -4.35
C ARG A 20 3.70 -18.74 -4.29
N GLY A 21 3.86 -19.49 -3.19
CA GLY A 21 5.06 -20.26 -2.89
C GLY A 21 6.23 -19.43 -2.33
N GLY A 22 6.04 -18.11 -2.15
CA GLY A 22 7.03 -17.21 -1.56
C GLY A 22 6.43 -16.38 -0.42
N LEU A 23 5.84 -15.22 -0.76
CA LEU A 23 5.13 -14.38 0.20
C LEU A 23 3.79 -14.99 0.63
N TYR A 24 3.07 -15.60 -0.32
CA TYR A 24 1.82 -16.31 -0.05
C TYR A 24 2.05 -17.82 -0.01
N PRO A 25 1.40 -18.53 0.93
CA PRO A 25 1.32 -19.98 0.87
C PRO A 25 0.72 -20.44 -0.46
N ASP A 26 1.20 -21.57 -0.99
CA ASP A 26 0.71 -22.15 -2.25
C ASP A 26 -0.78 -22.50 -2.19
N ASP A 27 -1.23 -22.96 -1.02
CA ASP A 27 -2.62 -23.36 -0.73
C ASP A 27 -3.50 -22.18 -0.24
N LEU A 28 -3.02 -20.93 -0.29
CA LEU A 28 -3.79 -19.80 0.22
C LEU A 28 -4.97 -19.47 -0.72
N PRO A 29 -6.22 -19.53 -0.24
CA PRO A 29 -7.39 -19.21 -1.07
C PRO A 29 -7.43 -17.72 -1.39
N ASP A 30 -7.98 -17.37 -2.56
CA ASP A 30 -7.98 -15.98 -3.06
C ASP A 30 -8.70 -14.99 -2.14
N GLU A 31 -9.72 -15.45 -1.41
CA GLU A 31 -10.46 -14.67 -0.42
C GLU A 31 -9.61 -14.26 0.80
N TRP A 32 -8.57 -15.03 1.14
CA TRP A 32 -7.69 -14.72 2.28
C TRP A 32 -6.42 -13.99 1.86
N LEU A 33 -6.22 -13.74 0.57
CA LEU A 33 -5.06 -12.99 0.08
C LEU A 33 -4.98 -11.61 0.72
N LEU A 34 -6.10 -10.90 0.83
CA LEU A 34 -6.13 -9.58 1.45
C LEU A 34 -5.84 -9.66 2.96
N SER A 35 -6.43 -10.62 3.66
CA SER A 35 -6.21 -10.84 5.10
C SER A 35 -4.74 -11.08 5.36
N TYR A 36 -4.12 -11.95 4.56
CA TYR A 36 -2.71 -12.27 4.65
C TYR A 36 -1.84 -11.07 4.27
N TYR A 37 -2.16 -10.39 3.17
CA TYR A 37 -1.45 -9.21 2.69
C TYR A 37 -1.34 -8.12 3.75
N ASN A 38 -2.44 -7.83 4.46
CA ASN A 38 -2.48 -6.81 5.51
C ASN A 38 -1.57 -7.13 6.72
N THR A 39 -1.14 -8.39 6.87
CA THR A 39 -0.15 -8.76 7.89
C THR A 39 1.28 -8.45 7.46
N GLN A 40 1.54 -8.41 6.16
CA GLN A 40 2.86 -8.18 5.57
C GLN A 40 3.07 -6.70 5.23
N PHE A 41 2.01 -6.03 4.77
CA PHE A 41 2.03 -4.66 4.27
C PHE A 41 0.97 -3.81 4.96
N GLN A 42 1.24 -2.52 5.10
CA GLN A 42 0.33 -1.58 5.78
C GLN A 42 -0.52 -0.79 4.80
N ALA A 43 -0.20 -0.81 3.50
CA ALA A 43 -0.98 -0.10 2.52
C ALA A 43 -1.11 -0.90 1.24
N VAL A 44 -2.16 -0.65 0.47
CA VAL A 44 -2.30 -1.16 -0.89
C VAL A 44 -2.75 -0.08 -1.84
N TYR A 45 -2.13 -0.05 -3.02
CA TYR A 45 -2.56 0.82 -4.10
C TYR A 45 -3.55 0.08 -4.99
N LEU A 46 -4.80 0.52 -4.97
CA LEU A 46 -5.92 -0.08 -5.70
C LEU A 46 -6.14 0.69 -7.02
N PRO A 47 -5.97 0.04 -8.18
CA PRO A 47 -6.25 0.67 -9.46
C PRO A 47 -7.75 1.00 -9.61
N ALA A 48 -8.05 2.03 -10.39
CA ALA A 48 -9.40 2.58 -10.51
C ALA A 48 -10.42 1.52 -10.94
N THR A 49 -10.05 0.70 -11.91
CA THR A 49 -10.89 -0.36 -12.45
C THR A 49 -11.33 -1.39 -11.41
N VAL A 50 -10.48 -1.71 -10.43
CA VAL A 50 -10.78 -2.73 -9.40
C VAL A 50 -11.71 -2.16 -8.34
N TRP A 51 -11.37 -0.99 -7.78
CA TRP A 51 -12.16 -0.44 -6.68
C TRP A 51 -13.49 0.16 -7.13
N GLN A 52 -13.58 0.65 -8.37
CA GLN A 52 -14.83 1.12 -8.96
C GLN A 52 -15.76 -0.03 -9.34
N ALA A 53 -15.22 -1.21 -9.65
CA ALA A 53 -16.01 -2.42 -9.86
C ALA A 53 -16.49 -3.07 -8.56
N ALA A 54 -15.81 -2.79 -7.44
CA ALA A 54 -16.16 -3.35 -6.13
C ALA A 54 -17.46 -2.76 -5.59
N SER A 55 -18.35 -3.64 -5.12
CA SER A 55 -19.61 -3.23 -4.48
C SER A 55 -19.38 -2.74 -3.04
N SER A 56 -20.34 -2.00 -2.48
CA SER A 56 -20.27 -1.55 -1.09
C SER A 56 -20.09 -2.70 -0.09
N ALA A 57 -20.69 -3.87 -0.37
CA ALA A 57 -20.51 -5.08 0.44
C ALA A 57 -19.07 -5.60 0.40
N THR A 58 -18.45 -5.60 -0.79
CA THR A 58 -17.03 -5.98 -0.97
C THR A 58 -16.12 -5.04 -0.19
N TRP A 59 -16.37 -3.73 -0.27
CA TRP A 59 -15.65 -2.72 0.49
C TRP A 59 -15.79 -2.91 2.00
N ALA A 60 -17.00 -3.19 2.49
CA ALA A 60 -17.23 -3.49 3.90
C ALA A 60 -16.45 -4.72 4.35
N GLN A 61 -16.40 -5.76 3.52
CA GLN A 61 -15.63 -6.98 3.79
C GLN A 61 -14.12 -6.69 3.82
N TRP A 62 -13.59 -5.95 2.84
CA TRP A 62 -12.17 -5.57 2.83
C TRP A 62 -11.78 -4.75 4.06
N LEU A 63 -12.61 -3.78 4.45
CA LEU A 63 -12.36 -2.97 5.65
C LEU A 63 -12.44 -3.79 6.94
N TYR A 64 -13.34 -4.77 7.00
CA TYR A 64 -13.50 -5.67 8.14
C TYR A 64 -12.31 -6.64 8.29
N ASP A 65 -11.81 -7.14 7.16
CA ASP A 65 -10.77 -8.15 7.11
C ASP A 65 -9.34 -7.58 7.30
N THR A 66 -9.18 -6.27 7.13
CA THR A 66 -7.90 -5.56 7.26
C THR A 66 -7.80 -4.79 8.59
N ARG A 67 -6.60 -4.73 9.15
CA ARG A 67 -6.31 -4.06 10.44
C ARG A 67 -6.56 -2.56 10.38
N ASP A 68 -6.89 -1.94 11.51
CA ASP A 68 -7.22 -0.50 11.59
C ASP A 68 -6.11 0.44 11.07
N ASP A 69 -4.85 0.01 11.13
CA ASP A 69 -3.68 0.76 10.61
C ASP A 69 -3.40 0.49 9.12
N PHE A 70 -4.26 -0.27 8.44
CA PHE A 70 -4.11 -0.60 7.03
C PHE A 70 -4.83 0.41 6.13
N TYR A 71 -4.12 0.98 5.17
CA TYR A 71 -4.60 2.03 4.28
C TYR A 71 -4.83 1.53 2.85
N PHE A 72 -5.96 1.92 2.26
CA PHE A 72 -6.27 1.70 0.86
C PHE A 72 -6.06 3.00 0.10
N VAL A 73 -5.06 3.02 -0.78
CA VAL A 73 -4.77 4.16 -1.64
C VAL A 73 -5.39 3.91 -3.00
N LEU A 74 -6.34 4.73 -3.38
CA LEU A 74 -7.13 4.57 -4.60
C LEU A 74 -6.54 5.40 -5.73
N GLU A 75 -6.30 4.76 -6.86
CA GLU A 75 -5.99 5.46 -8.09
C GLU A 75 -7.17 6.35 -8.50
N PRO A 76 -6.91 7.62 -8.87
CA PRO A 76 -7.95 8.51 -9.37
C PRO A 76 -8.45 8.01 -10.72
N GLY A 77 -9.65 7.44 -10.74
CA GLY A 77 -10.35 7.07 -11.96
C GLY A 77 -11.16 8.23 -12.54
N GLU A 78 -11.41 8.21 -13.85
CA GLU A 78 -12.25 9.21 -14.52
C GLU A 78 -13.75 9.09 -14.15
N ALA A 79 -14.19 7.92 -13.67
CA ALA A 79 -15.58 7.67 -13.34
C ALA A 79 -15.97 8.21 -11.94
N ALA A 80 -17.19 8.76 -11.84
CA ALA A 80 -17.79 9.31 -10.63
C ALA A 80 -18.24 8.24 -9.61
N SER A 81 -17.39 7.23 -9.34
CA SER A 81 -17.64 6.30 -8.25
C SER A 81 -17.34 6.99 -6.92
N ALA A 82 -18.32 7.03 -6.03
CA ALA A 82 -18.14 7.63 -4.71
C ALA A 82 -17.10 6.82 -3.92
N LYS A 83 -16.04 7.50 -3.45
CA LYS A 83 -15.06 6.90 -2.53
C LYS A 83 -15.81 6.35 -1.32
N PRO A 84 -15.52 5.13 -0.85
CA PRO A 84 -16.09 4.63 0.40
C PRO A 84 -15.76 5.58 1.56
N ALA A 85 -16.73 5.77 2.46
CA ALA A 85 -16.63 6.70 3.59
C ALA A 85 -15.82 6.09 4.74
N SER A 86 -14.52 5.85 4.51
CA SER A 86 -13.60 5.34 5.51
C SER A 86 -12.35 6.25 5.60
N PRO A 87 -11.87 6.54 6.82
CA PRO A 87 -10.62 7.31 7.01
C PRO A 87 -9.39 6.53 6.53
N ARG A 88 -9.51 5.20 6.42
CA ARG A 88 -8.46 4.31 5.94
C ARG A 88 -8.37 4.26 4.41
N VAL A 89 -9.33 4.87 3.71
CA VAL A 89 -9.35 4.92 2.24
C VAL A 89 -8.94 6.31 1.79
N LEU A 90 -7.83 6.41 1.06
CA LEU A 90 -7.27 7.64 0.54
C LEU A 90 -7.41 7.64 -0.98
N LEU A 91 -7.66 8.81 -1.57
CA LEU A 91 -7.63 8.96 -3.02
C LEU A 91 -6.29 9.58 -3.39
N ALA A 92 -5.50 8.88 -4.20
CA ALA A 92 -4.20 9.34 -4.70
C ALA A 92 -4.39 10.42 -5.79
N ALA A 93 -4.97 11.57 -5.42
CA ALA A 93 -5.04 12.70 -6.33
C ALA A 93 -3.62 13.05 -6.81
N PRO A 94 -3.41 13.44 -8.07
CA PRO A 94 -2.07 13.57 -8.66
C PRO A 94 -1.13 14.50 -7.87
N ALA A 95 -1.65 15.55 -7.25
CA ALA A 95 -0.87 16.42 -6.38
C ALA A 95 -0.44 15.76 -5.06
N TRP A 96 -1.33 14.96 -4.45
CA TRP A 96 -1.05 14.24 -3.21
C TRP A 96 -0.12 13.05 -3.46
N GLU A 97 -0.36 12.29 -4.54
CA GLU A 97 0.48 11.17 -4.97
C GLU A 97 1.93 11.60 -5.14
N ALA A 98 2.18 12.70 -5.87
CA ALA A 98 3.54 13.20 -6.07
C ALA A 98 4.28 13.55 -4.76
N GLN A 99 3.54 13.86 -3.70
CA GLN A 99 4.10 14.26 -2.41
C GLN A 99 4.26 13.09 -1.44
N HIS A 100 3.30 12.15 -1.43
CA HIS A 100 3.16 11.10 -0.41
C HIS A 100 3.43 9.71 -0.95
N VAL A 101 3.43 9.48 -2.26
CA VAL A 101 3.66 8.18 -2.87
C VAL A 101 5.05 8.14 -3.50
N TRP A 102 5.79 7.08 -3.21
CA TRP A 102 7.05 6.75 -3.83
C TRP A 102 6.93 5.43 -4.59
N TRP A 103 7.14 5.48 -5.91
CA TRP A 103 7.10 4.31 -6.76
C TRP A 103 8.49 3.65 -6.83
N LEU A 104 8.62 2.42 -6.33
CA LEU A 104 9.88 1.68 -6.37
C LEU A 104 10.37 1.35 -7.80
N ASP A 105 9.45 1.26 -8.76
CA ASP A 105 9.76 0.98 -10.18
C ASP A 105 10.44 2.15 -10.91
N GLU A 106 10.22 3.41 -10.49
CA GLU A 106 10.81 4.59 -11.17
C GLU A 106 12.22 4.94 -10.68
N ALA A 107 12.56 4.58 -9.43
CA ALA A 107 13.89 4.80 -8.87
C ALA A 107 14.20 3.77 -7.77
N PRO A 108 14.94 2.68 -8.07
CA PRO A 108 15.44 1.74 -7.05
C PRO A 108 16.57 2.35 -6.20
N ASP A 109 16.77 3.67 -6.25
CA ASP A 109 17.81 4.37 -5.52
C ASP A 109 17.44 4.45 -4.03
N LEU A 110 17.89 3.44 -3.28
CA LEU A 110 17.64 3.31 -1.84
C LEU A 110 18.08 4.54 -1.05
N ARG A 111 19.09 5.27 -1.54
CA ARG A 111 19.56 6.50 -0.90
C ARG A 111 18.55 7.62 -1.06
N ALA A 112 18.01 7.80 -2.27
CA ALA A 112 16.94 8.77 -2.50
C ALA A 112 15.70 8.43 -1.66
N LEU A 113 15.35 7.14 -1.56
CA LEU A 113 14.26 6.67 -0.71
C LEU A 113 14.50 7.02 0.77
N ALA A 114 15.69 6.73 1.31
CA ALA A 114 16.04 7.07 2.69
C ALA A 114 15.98 8.59 2.96
N GLN A 115 16.44 9.41 2.02
CA GLN A 115 16.32 10.87 2.10
C GLN A 115 14.86 11.32 2.09
N ARG A 116 14.03 10.70 1.25
CA ARG A 116 12.60 10.98 1.17
C ARG A 116 11.88 10.64 2.47
N ILE A 117 12.16 9.47 3.04
CA ILE A 117 11.65 9.03 4.35
C ILE A 117 12.04 10.04 5.43
N THR A 118 13.29 10.47 5.48
CA THR A 118 13.78 11.46 6.45
C THR A 118 13.07 12.81 6.30
N GLN A 119 12.83 13.25 5.05
CA GLN A 119 12.13 14.50 4.76
C GLN A 119 10.66 14.45 5.23
N GLN A 120 9.96 13.37 4.93
CA GLN A 120 8.57 13.13 5.35
C GLN A 120 8.45 12.99 6.87
N ALA A 121 9.40 12.31 7.52
CA ALA A 121 9.48 12.25 8.97
C ALA A 121 9.65 13.64 9.62
N THR A 122 10.27 14.59 8.91
CA THR A 122 10.41 15.98 9.38
C THR A 122 9.11 16.78 9.21
N THR A 123 8.33 16.50 8.16
CA THR A 123 7.01 17.14 7.97
C THR A 123 5.93 16.51 8.86
N GLY A 124 6.17 15.32 9.39
CA GLY A 124 5.22 14.55 10.21
C GLY A 124 4.10 13.94 9.37
N GLU A 125 4.29 13.85 8.06
CA GLU A 125 3.35 13.26 7.13
C GLU A 125 3.70 11.75 6.92
N PRO A 126 2.75 10.94 6.42
CA PRO A 126 3.02 9.56 6.04
C PRO A 126 3.54 9.47 4.59
N LEU A 127 4.61 8.70 4.40
CA LEU A 127 5.13 8.30 3.09
C LEU A 127 4.66 6.88 2.76
N PHE A 128 4.00 6.73 1.61
CA PHE A 128 3.57 5.46 1.04
C PHE A 128 4.57 5.01 -0.01
N ILE A 129 5.10 3.81 0.13
CA ILE A 129 6.05 3.22 -0.80
C ILE A 129 5.33 2.09 -1.52
N PHE A 130 5.09 2.23 -2.82
CA PHE A 130 4.39 1.25 -3.64
C PHE A 130 5.28 0.65 -4.73
N SER A 131 5.10 -0.63 -5.02
CA SER A 131 5.62 -1.27 -6.24
C SER A 131 4.47 -1.52 -7.23
N ARG A 132 4.53 -0.92 -8.43
CA ARG A 132 3.54 -1.15 -9.50
C ARG A 132 3.63 -2.58 -10.02
N SER A 133 4.85 -3.08 -10.15
CA SER A 133 5.13 -4.43 -10.62
C SER A 133 4.84 -5.52 -9.58
N GLY A 134 4.54 -5.14 -8.32
CA GLY A 134 4.40 -6.10 -7.23
C GLY A 134 5.70 -6.89 -7.00
N ASN A 135 6.87 -6.29 -7.21
CA ASN A 135 8.12 -7.02 -7.10
C ASN A 135 8.42 -7.33 -5.62
N ALA A 136 8.30 -8.60 -5.23
CA ALA A 136 8.49 -9.03 -3.85
C ALA A 136 9.88 -8.64 -3.30
N GLY A 137 10.92 -8.77 -4.11
CA GLY A 137 12.29 -8.42 -3.70
C GLY A 137 12.47 -6.93 -3.41
N LEU A 138 11.89 -6.05 -4.22
CA LEU A 138 11.93 -4.60 -3.97
C LEU A 138 11.14 -4.23 -2.69
N LEU A 139 10.01 -4.90 -2.47
CA LEU A 139 9.19 -4.70 -1.27
C LEU A 139 9.91 -5.16 0.00
N GLU A 140 10.58 -6.30 -0.04
CA GLU A 140 11.42 -6.78 1.07
C GLU A 140 12.59 -5.83 1.34
N GLN A 141 13.24 -5.31 0.31
CA GLN A 141 14.31 -4.31 0.47
C GLN A 141 13.80 -3.01 1.13
N ALA A 142 12.65 -2.51 0.70
CA ALA A 142 12.03 -1.32 1.29
C ALA A 142 11.66 -1.57 2.77
N ASN A 143 11.11 -2.73 3.10
CA ASN A 143 10.77 -3.08 4.47
C ASN A 143 12.03 -3.26 5.35
N THR A 144 13.08 -3.88 4.80
CA THR A 144 14.38 -4.02 5.48
C THR A 144 14.98 -2.65 5.79
N LEU A 145 14.96 -1.74 4.81
CA LEU A 145 15.46 -0.37 4.99
C LEU A 145 14.68 0.37 6.08
N ARG A 146 13.35 0.24 6.10
CA ARG A 146 12.48 0.80 7.14
C ARG A 146 12.87 0.28 8.53
N GLN A 147 13.04 -1.04 8.67
CA GLN A 147 13.47 -1.68 9.93
C GLN A 147 14.87 -1.23 10.38
N VAL A 148 15.83 -1.13 9.46
CA VAL A 148 17.20 -0.66 9.74
C VAL A 148 17.19 0.79 10.23
N MET A 149 16.29 1.62 9.70
CA MET A 149 16.15 3.02 10.12
C MET A 149 15.31 3.23 11.38
N GLY A 150 14.72 2.16 11.95
CA GLY A 150 13.98 2.21 13.21
C GLY A 150 12.57 2.79 13.11
N TYR A 151 11.94 2.73 11.92
CA TYR A 151 10.58 3.20 11.66
C TYR A 151 9.55 2.07 11.51
#